data_AF-A0A9W6PXX5-F1
#
_entry.id   AF-A0A9W6PXX5-F1
#
_cell.length_a   1.000
_cell.length_b   1.000
_cell.length_c   1.000
_cell.angle_alpha   90.00
_cell.angle_beta   90.00
_cell.angle_gamma   90.00
#
_symmetry.space_group_name_H-M   'P 1'
#
loop_
_entity.id
_entity.type
_entity.pdbx_description
1 polymer ?
#
loop_
_entity_poly.entity_id
_entity_poly.type
_entity_poly.pdbx_seq_one_letter_code
_entity_poly.pdbx_strand_id
1 'polypeptide(L)'
;MRMVRWPAGVPLAVWRWLRGSRGVPRHRLRTSAVAEIDRIPEREGDRLQHPRHGAGPAFHRRYMMRISDSRLSAEQLMGRLCDDLNAASPVEFAVFDKTSGSAGCLEVGDEYDVHMPGPWNCPVRVVERDPLSFRLATLEGHIEAGEIEFRAEDTPRGDVMFTIESWARSGDRLADVLYDRLRVAKEMQLHMWTHFCSRVADLSGGRMAGDVVVHTERAEDAGGTGGVLPLTRAASAVSARMFALAARLRGGRPLHPRGLVFDATLHLHGTSRLWGVPFLDDTAELRGMARLSRAAGLPPPLPDVLGLALRWEQPADDRAEEACVAELLLASTGQGLLGRHLLRPRWRWVPAFYGSLLPYAVDGRRLFLGAVARPTRTVPADHAALARAVDERPLLLDLVLATEFGSWERFGGLVLTGPARSDDSAPTRFNPARHPIPGLPPAGPLQRIRGATYTAVQEAVGPADAVRL
;
A
#
# COMPACT_ATOMS: atom_id res chain seq x y z
N MET A 1 -8.98 6.39 35.66
CA MET A 1 -7.61 5.84 35.56
C MET A 1 -7.71 4.32 35.63
N ARG A 2 -7.87 3.64 34.48
CA ARG A 2 -7.84 2.16 34.41
C ARG A 2 -6.71 1.77 33.47
N MET A 3 -5.85 0.91 34.01
CA MET A 3 -4.54 0.51 33.53
C MET A 3 -4.64 -0.23 32.18
N VAL A 4 -3.78 0.17 31.26
CA VAL A 4 -3.37 -0.56 30.05
C VAL A 4 -2.97 -1.99 30.45
N ARG A 5 -3.88 -2.96 30.29
CA ARG A 5 -3.57 -4.39 30.35
C ARG A 5 -3.26 -4.89 28.95
N TRP A 6 -2.14 -4.47 28.39
CA TRP A 6 -1.53 -5.16 27.25
C TRP A 6 -0.26 -5.83 27.76
N PRO A 7 -0.22 -7.18 27.90
CA PRO A 7 1.00 -7.85 28.30
C PRO A 7 2.05 -7.68 27.20
N ALA A 8 3.33 -7.78 27.57
CA ALA A 8 4.51 -7.65 26.70
C ALA A 8 4.61 -8.67 25.53
N GLY A 9 3.51 -9.34 25.16
CA GLY A 9 3.41 -10.38 24.13
C GLY A 9 2.84 -9.92 22.78
N VAL A 10 2.34 -8.69 22.65
CA VAL A 10 1.72 -8.18 21.39
C VAL A 10 2.63 -8.36 20.16
N PRO A 11 3.95 -8.06 20.19
CA PRO A 11 4.81 -8.28 19.03
C PRO A 11 4.93 -9.76 18.65
N LEU A 12 4.88 -10.65 19.64
CA LEU A 12 4.98 -12.10 19.45
C LEU A 12 3.68 -12.69 18.91
N ALA A 13 2.54 -12.18 19.37
CA ALA A 13 1.21 -12.49 18.85
C ALA A 13 1.09 -12.02 17.39
N VAL A 14 1.46 -10.77 17.09
CA VAL A 14 1.51 -10.21 15.72
C VAL A 14 2.42 -11.07 14.83
N TRP A 15 3.56 -11.52 15.35
CA TRP A 15 4.51 -12.33 14.59
C TRP A 15 4.05 -13.78 14.34
N ARG A 16 3.42 -14.43 15.34
CA ARG A 16 2.79 -15.76 15.15
C ARG A 16 1.63 -15.66 14.15
N TRP A 17 0.84 -14.60 14.23
CA TRP A 17 -0.26 -14.26 13.31
C TRP A 17 0.23 -14.01 11.88
N LEU A 18 1.29 -13.20 11.68
CA LEU A 18 1.90 -12.98 10.36
C LEU A 18 2.47 -14.28 9.73
N ARG A 19 2.85 -15.27 10.55
CA ARG A 19 3.36 -16.57 10.08
C ARG A 19 2.26 -17.58 9.76
N GLY A 20 1.15 -17.62 10.51
CA GLY A 20 0.04 -18.55 10.29
C GLY A 20 -0.79 -18.26 9.04
N SER A 21 -0.84 -17.00 8.61
CA SER A 21 -1.71 -16.51 7.53
C SER A 21 -1.12 -16.63 6.12
N ARG A 22 0.00 -17.35 5.96
CA ARG A 22 0.66 -17.60 4.67
C ARG A 22 -0.10 -18.67 3.87
N GLY A 23 -1.31 -18.36 3.39
CA GLY A 23 -2.09 -19.36 2.65
C GLY A 23 -3.38 -18.90 1.98
N VAL A 24 -4.07 -17.89 2.51
CA VAL A 24 -5.44 -17.56 2.06
C VAL A 24 -5.45 -17.04 0.60
N PRO A 25 -6.00 -17.79 -0.38
CA PRO A 25 -6.26 -17.35 -1.73
C PRO A 25 -7.24 -16.19 -1.76
N ARG A 26 -6.95 -15.21 -2.61
CA ARG A 26 -7.69 -13.95 -2.70
C ARG A 26 -8.22 -13.84 -4.13
N HIS A 27 -9.52 -13.97 -4.31
CA HIS A 27 -10.14 -13.72 -5.60
C HIS A 27 -10.64 -12.28 -5.68
N ARG A 28 -9.84 -11.41 -6.32
CA ARG A 28 -10.26 -10.04 -6.64
C ARG A 28 -10.87 -10.03 -8.04
N LEU A 29 -12.19 -9.97 -8.15
CA LEU A 29 -12.87 -9.73 -9.43
C LEU A 29 -14.07 -8.78 -9.26
N ARG A 30 -14.17 -7.90 -10.27
CA ARG A 30 -15.16 -6.85 -10.59
C ARG A 30 -15.12 -5.52 -9.83
N THR A 31 -14.67 -4.51 -10.56
CA THR A 31 -15.15 -3.13 -10.42
C THR A 31 -16.56 -3.08 -11.01
N SER A 32 -17.57 -3.29 -10.19
CA SER A 32 -18.97 -2.92 -10.48
C SER A 32 -19.38 -1.77 -9.58
N ALA A 33 -20.29 -0.93 -10.09
CA ALA A 33 -20.91 0.12 -9.30
C ALA A 33 -21.72 -0.53 -8.17
N VAL A 34 -21.41 -0.20 -6.92
CA VAL A 34 -22.15 -0.70 -5.75
C VAL A 34 -23.50 0.01 -5.71
N ALA A 35 -24.47 -0.50 -6.47
CA ALA A 35 -25.86 -0.06 -6.43
C ALA A 35 -26.54 -0.36 -5.08
N GLU A 36 -25.86 -1.05 -4.16
CA GLU A 36 -26.40 -1.53 -2.89
C GLU A 36 -26.12 -0.62 -1.68
N ILE A 37 -25.14 0.30 -1.73
CA ILE A 37 -24.93 1.24 -0.61
C ILE A 37 -26.11 2.20 -0.45
N ASP A 38 -26.77 2.54 -1.55
CA ASP A 38 -28.01 3.32 -1.53
C ASP A 38 -29.23 2.52 -1.01
N ARG A 39 -29.11 1.19 -0.88
CA ARG A 39 -30.15 0.29 -0.38
C ARG A 39 -30.05 0.00 1.11
N ILE A 40 -29.01 0.47 1.80
CA ILE A 40 -28.91 0.35 3.26
C ILE A 40 -30.05 1.19 3.86
N PRO A 41 -30.95 0.58 4.65
CA PRO A 41 -32.08 1.31 5.24
C PRO A 41 -31.58 2.48 6.10
N GLU A 42 -32.21 3.65 5.94
CA GLU A 42 -31.99 4.74 6.89
C GLU A 42 -32.53 4.31 8.26
N ARG A 43 -31.62 4.13 9.21
CA ARG A 43 -31.98 3.85 10.61
C ARG A 43 -31.94 5.14 11.39
N GLU A 44 -33.08 5.53 11.95
CA GLU A 44 -33.16 6.63 12.90
C GLU A 44 -32.57 6.19 14.24
N GLY A 45 -31.63 6.97 14.77
CA GLY A 45 -31.02 6.69 16.07
C GLY A 45 -29.94 7.70 16.42
N ASP A 46 -29.97 8.17 17.66
CA ASP A 46 -28.98 9.14 18.16
C ASP A 46 -27.56 8.56 18.05
N ARG A 47 -26.61 9.39 17.60
CA ARG A 47 -25.19 9.08 17.39
C ARG A 47 -24.85 8.03 16.31
N LEU A 48 -25.77 7.61 15.43
CA LEU A 48 -25.44 6.70 14.33
C LEU A 48 -24.63 7.40 13.22
N GLN A 49 -23.50 6.79 12.84
CA GLN A 49 -22.62 7.31 11.79
C GLN A 49 -22.98 6.65 10.44
N HIS A 50 -24.00 7.21 9.78
CA HIS A 50 -24.53 6.65 8.52
C HIS A 50 -23.52 6.76 7.37
N PRO A 51 -23.39 5.73 6.50
CA PRO A 51 -22.45 5.75 5.37
C PRO A 51 -22.61 6.94 4.43
N ARG A 52 -23.80 7.55 4.32
CA ARG A 52 -24.01 8.80 3.53
C ARG A 52 -23.33 10.04 4.12
N HIS A 53 -23.03 10.04 5.42
CA HIS A 53 -22.31 11.12 6.09
C HIS A 53 -20.78 10.91 6.07
N GLY A 54 -20.32 9.73 5.64
CA GLY A 54 -18.91 9.41 5.52
C GLY A 54 -18.23 10.04 4.30
N ALA A 55 -16.91 10.15 4.35
CA ALA A 55 -16.08 10.71 3.28
C ALA A 55 -15.48 9.63 2.36
N GLY A 56 -15.22 10.01 1.12
CA GLY A 56 -14.47 9.18 0.19
C GLY A 56 -15.29 8.05 -0.47
N PRO A 57 -14.62 7.13 -1.18
CA PRO A 57 -15.28 6.07 -1.92
C PRO A 57 -15.98 5.08 -1.00
N ALA A 58 -17.08 4.55 -1.50
CA ALA A 58 -17.87 3.52 -0.83
C ALA A 58 -17.22 2.14 -1.01
N PHE A 59 -17.07 1.38 0.08
CA PHE A 59 -16.52 0.03 0.07
C PHE A 59 -17.58 -0.97 0.47
N HIS A 60 -17.70 -2.04 -0.31
CA HIS A 60 -18.49 -3.22 0.02
C HIS A 60 -17.58 -4.43 0.08
N ARG A 61 -17.57 -5.13 1.21
CA ARG A 61 -16.71 -6.28 1.45
C ARG A 61 -17.54 -7.47 1.89
N ARG A 62 -17.32 -8.62 1.27
CA ARG A 62 -17.97 -9.88 1.65
C ARG A 62 -16.92 -10.94 1.92
N TYR A 63 -16.93 -11.49 3.12
CA TYR A 63 -16.08 -12.59 3.56
C TYR A 63 -16.96 -13.82 3.69
N MET A 64 -16.73 -14.82 2.84
CA MET A 64 -17.53 -16.03 2.82
C MET A 64 -16.67 -17.23 3.14
N MET A 65 -17.16 -18.11 3.99
CA MET A 65 -16.53 -19.39 4.22
C MET A 65 -17.56 -20.50 4.37
N ARG A 66 -17.20 -21.67 3.87
CA ARG A 66 -17.97 -22.89 4.05
C ARG A 66 -17.36 -23.69 5.19
N ILE A 67 -18.20 -24.13 6.12
CA ILE A 67 -17.84 -25.00 7.23
C ILE A 67 -18.40 -26.38 6.92
N SER A 68 -17.52 -27.35 6.70
CA SER A 68 -17.90 -28.77 6.60
C SER A 68 -17.81 -29.46 7.95
N ASP A 69 -18.59 -30.52 8.11
CA ASP A 69 -18.68 -31.33 9.34
C ASP A 69 -19.04 -30.49 10.59
N SER A 70 -19.82 -29.42 10.42
CA SER A 70 -20.30 -28.61 11.55
C SER A 70 -21.15 -29.46 12.50
N ARG A 71 -20.94 -29.30 13.82
CA ARG A 71 -21.78 -29.92 14.85
C ARG A 71 -22.98 -29.06 15.23
N LEU A 72 -23.02 -27.81 14.75
CA LEU A 72 -24.05 -26.83 15.01
C LEU A 72 -24.78 -26.51 13.70
N SER A 73 -26.10 -26.33 13.77
CA SER A 73 -26.84 -25.66 12.69
C SER A 73 -26.43 -24.19 12.60
N ALA A 74 -26.77 -23.53 11.49
CA ALA A 74 -26.55 -22.10 11.32
C ALA A 74 -27.15 -21.28 12.48
N GLU A 75 -28.39 -21.59 12.89
CA GLU A 75 -29.06 -20.92 14.01
C GLU A 75 -28.33 -21.14 15.34
N GLN A 76 -27.88 -22.37 15.63
CA GLN A 76 -27.14 -22.68 16.86
C GLN A 76 -25.77 -21.99 16.88
N LEU A 77 -25.09 -21.92 15.73
CA LEU A 77 -23.82 -21.23 15.58
C LEU A 77 -23.97 -19.73 15.82
N MET A 78 -25.01 -19.12 15.24
CA MET A 78 -25.32 -17.70 15.45
C MET A 78 -25.71 -17.41 16.89
N GLY A 79 -26.49 -18.30 17.53
CA GLY A 79 -26.80 -18.20 18.96
C GLY A 79 -25.53 -18.12 19.81
N ARG A 80 -24.57 -19.03 19.60
CA ARG A 80 -23.29 -18.99 20.33
C ARG A 80 -22.47 -17.73 20.06
N LEU A 81 -22.52 -17.22 18.84
CA LEU A 81 -21.81 -16.01 18.48
C LEU A 81 -22.43 -14.76 19.13
N CYS A 82 -23.76 -14.71 19.22
CA CYS A 82 -24.49 -13.64 19.90
C CYS A 82 -24.31 -13.70 21.44
N ASP A 83 -24.12 -14.89 22.01
CA ASP A 83 -23.82 -15.04 23.44
C ASP A 83 -22.44 -14.48 23.80
N ASP A 84 -21.45 -14.65 22.92
CA ASP A 84 -20.10 -14.11 23.09
C ASP A 84 -19.41 -13.81 21.76
N LEU A 85 -19.40 -12.54 21.34
CA LEU A 85 -18.66 -12.08 20.16
C LEU A 85 -17.15 -12.35 20.28
N ASN A 86 -16.60 -12.34 21.49
CA ASN A 86 -15.17 -12.57 21.73
C ASN A 86 -14.78 -14.05 21.59
N ALA A 87 -15.74 -14.98 21.55
CA ALA A 87 -15.48 -16.38 21.23
C ALA A 87 -14.92 -16.56 19.82
N ALA A 88 -15.38 -15.71 18.88
CA ALA A 88 -14.89 -15.67 17.50
C ALA A 88 -13.86 -14.55 17.25
N SER A 89 -13.82 -13.52 18.10
CA SER A 89 -12.83 -12.46 17.96
C SER A 89 -11.42 -12.95 18.27
N PRO A 90 -10.39 -12.52 17.53
CA PRO A 90 -9.02 -12.67 17.97
C PRO A 90 -8.75 -11.69 19.12
N VAL A 91 -9.05 -12.11 20.35
CA VAL A 91 -9.00 -11.28 21.57
C VAL A 91 -7.62 -10.68 21.85
N GLU A 92 -6.56 -11.21 21.23
CA GLU A 92 -5.23 -10.61 21.26
C GLU A 92 -5.13 -9.29 20.46
N PHE A 93 -6.15 -8.95 19.67
CA PHE A 93 -6.17 -7.81 18.76
C PHE A 93 -7.48 -7.03 18.76
N ALA A 94 -8.63 -7.71 18.85
CA ALA A 94 -9.93 -7.07 18.85
C ALA A 94 -10.75 -7.63 20.00
N VAL A 95 -11.12 -6.76 20.95
CA VAL A 95 -12.00 -7.12 22.06
C VAL A 95 -13.28 -6.31 21.93
N PHE A 96 -14.41 -7.00 21.90
CA PHE A 96 -15.74 -6.42 21.95
C PHE A 96 -16.12 -6.22 23.42
N ASP A 97 -16.06 -4.97 23.89
CA ASP A 97 -16.49 -4.62 25.23
C ASP A 97 -17.90 -4.02 25.16
N LYS A 98 -18.88 -4.70 25.78
CA LYS A 98 -20.26 -4.22 25.87
C LYS A 98 -20.31 -3.00 26.79
N THR A 99 -20.66 -1.84 26.23
CA THR A 99 -20.69 -0.56 26.94
C THR A 99 -22.09 -0.13 27.35
N SER A 100 -23.12 -0.64 26.67
CA SER A 100 -24.54 -0.41 26.96
C SER A 100 -25.37 -1.66 26.71
N GLY A 101 -26.41 -1.88 27.53
CA GLY A 101 -27.30 -3.04 27.44
C GLY A 101 -27.24 -3.99 28.64
N SER A 102 -28.09 -5.01 28.63
CA SER A 102 -28.13 -6.05 29.67
C SER A 102 -26.93 -6.98 29.54
N ALA A 103 -26.42 -7.51 30.66
CA ALA A 103 -25.40 -8.55 30.60
C ALA A 103 -25.95 -9.82 29.92
N GLY A 104 -25.15 -10.46 29.08
CA GLY A 104 -25.53 -11.66 28.34
C GLY A 104 -25.61 -11.42 26.83
N CYS A 105 -26.51 -12.15 26.18
CA CYS A 105 -26.64 -12.20 24.73
C CYS A 105 -26.80 -10.81 24.10
N LEU A 106 -26.31 -10.69 22.88
CA LEU A 106 -26.43 -9.51 22.04
C LEU A 106 -27.90 -9.23 21.71
N GLU A 107 -28.40 -8.05 22.08
CA GLU A 107 -29.77 -7.57 21.80
C GLU A 107 -29.76 -6.29 20.96
N VAL A 108 -30.84 -6.05 20.21
CA VAL A 108 -31.01 -4.81 19.45
C VAL A 108 -30.98 -3.60 20.40
N GLY A 109 -30.15 -2.61 20.10
CA GLY A 109 -29.92 -1.42 20.91
C GLY A 109 -28.69 -1.50 21.81
N ASP A 110 -28.09 -2.69 22.01
CA ASP A 110 -26.85 -2.81 22.76
C ASP A 110 -25.69 -2.09 22.05
N GLU A 111 -24.79 -1.49 22.84
CA GLU A 111 -23.59 -0.82 22.32
C GLU A 111 -22.33 -1.56 22.76
N TYR A 112 -21.36 -1.60 21.85
CA TYR A 112 -20.05 -2.20 22.06
C TYR A 112 -18.97 -1.20 21.66
N ASP A 113 -17.85 -1.19 22.38
CA ASP A 113 -16.60 -0.58 21.90
C ASP A 113 -15.66 -1.70 21.47
N VAL A 114 -15.25 -1.67 20.20
CA VAL A 114 -14.31 -2.64 19.64
C VAL A 114 -12.89 -2.10 19.82
N HIS A 115 -12.20 -2.60 20.85
CA HIS A 115 -10.83 -2.18 21.13
C HIS A 115 -9.85 -2.84 20.17
N MET A 116 -9.18 -2.04 19.35
CA MET A 116 -8.14 -2.47 18.42
C MET A 116 -6.76 -1.89 18.81
N PRO A 117 -5.63 -2.45 18.34
CA PRO A 117 -4.31 -1.96 18.70
C PRO A 117 -4.08 -0.57 18.13
N GLY A 118 -3.88 0.41 19.00
CA GLY A 118 -3.69 1.82 18.64
C GLY A 118 -4.55 2.76 19.50
N PRO A 119 -4.55 4.07 19.23
CA PRO A 119 -5.38 5.04 19.94
C PRO A 119 -6.85 5.05 19.47
N TRP A 120 -7.33 3.95 18.90
CA TRP A 120 -8.60 3.90 18.19
C TRP A 120 -9.67 3.18 19.02
N ASN A 121 -10.79 3.85 19.25
CA ASN A 121 -12.02 3.24 19.77
C ASN A 121 -12.99 3.08 18.60
N CYS A 122 -13.73 1.98 18.57
CA CYS A 122 -14.62 1.65 17.47
C CYS A 122 -16.00 1.33 18.06
N PRO A 123 -16.77 2.38 18.42
CA PRO A 123 -18.09 2.21 18.99
C PRO A 123 -19.09 1.76 17.92
N VAL A 124 -19.84 0.71 18.22
CA VAL A 124 -20.87 0.14 17.36
C VAL A 124 -22.13 -0.16 18.15
N ARG A 125 -23.29 -0.10 17.49
CA ARG A 125 -24.59 -0.46 18.06
C ARG A 125 -25.19 -1.63 17.29
N VAL A 126 -25.82 -2.54 18.00
CA VAL A 126 -26.64 -3.59 17.40
C VAL A 126 -27.91 -2.96 16.86
N VAL A 127 -28.10 -3.04 15.54
CA VAL A 127 -29.28 -2.46 14.88
C VAL A 127 -30.27 -3.51 14.40
N GLU A 128 -29.84 -4.75 14.27
CA GLU A 128 -30.65 -5.87 13.81
C GLU A 128 -30.15 -7.17 14.40
N ARG A 129 -31.09 -8.06 14.71
CA ARG A 129 -30.82 -9.41 15.17
C ARG A 129 -31.97 -10.31 14.73
N ASP A 130 -31.61 -11.37 14.03
CA ASP A 130 -32.47 -12.47 13.63
C ASP A 130 -31.86 -13.80 14.12
N PRO A 131 -32.59 -14.93 14.02
CA PRO A 131 -32.02 -16.24 14.39
C PRO A 131 -30.77 -16.63 13.58
N LEU A 132 -30.61 -16.07 12.37
CA LEU A 132 -29.54 -16.42 11.43
C LEU A 132 -28.56 -15.28 11.15
N SER A 133 -28.79 -14.09 11.71
CA SER A 133 -27.95 -12.93 11.44
C SER A 133 -27.99 -11.89 12.57
N PHE A 134 -26.97 -11.04 12.64
CA PHE A 134 -27.04 -9.79 13.37
C PHE A 134 -26.24 -8.72 12.65
N ARG A 135 -26.56 -7.46 12.96
CA ARG A 135 -25.95 -6.30 12.31
C ARG A 135 -25.49 -5.26 13.32
N LEU A 136 -24.29 -4.75 13.08
CA LEU A 136 -23.70 -3.66 13.84
C LEU A 136 -23.62 -2.41 12.95
N ALA A 137 -24.09 -1.27 13.46
CA ALA A 137 -23.91 0.03 12.83
C ALA A 137 -22.88 0.84 13.60
N THR A 138 -22.05 1.58 12.87
CA THR A 138 -21.01 2.43 13.46
C THR A 138 -21.61 3.64 14.17
N LEU A 139 -21.11 3.98 15.36
CA LEU A 139 -21.51 5.18 16.11
C LEU A 139 -20.52 6.34 15.89
N GLU A 140 -20.90 7.55 16.29
CA GLU A 140 -20.01 8.72 16.27
C GLU A 140 -18.70 8.44 17.02
N GLY A 141 -17.59 8.84 16.42
CA GLY A 141 -16.23 8.54 16.90
C GLY A 141 -15.66 7.24 16.33
N HIS A 142 -16.48 6.45 15.62
CA HIS A 142 -16.01 5.31 14.85
C HIS A 142 -15.25 5.77 13.61
N ILE A 143 -14.15 5.08 13.31
CA ILE A 143 -13.26 5.38 12.18
C ILE A 143 -13.89 5.13 10.80
N GLU A 144 -14.95 4.33 10.76
CA GLU A 144 -15.77 4.06 9.57
C GLU A 144 -17.21 4.52 9.78
N ALA A 145 -17.87 4.92 8.69
CA ALA A 145 -19.30 5.20 8.63
C ALA A 145 -19.98 4.08 7.83
N GLY A 146 -20.72 3.19 8.49
CA GLY A 146 -21.20 1.99 7.83
C GLY A 146 -21.95 1.00 8.71
N GLU A 147 -22.27 -0.13 8.10
CA GLU A 147 -22.88 -1.28 8.76
C GLU A 147 -22.09 -2.54 8.41
N ILE A 148 -22.10 -3.51 9.33
CA ILE A 148 -21.56 -4.84 9.13
C ILE A 148 -22.56 -5.88 9.61
N GLU A 149 -22.85 -6.84 8.75
CA GLU A 149 -23.73 -7.97 8.97
C GLU A 149 -22.91 -9.25 9.12
N PHE A 150 -23.32 -10.09 10.05
CA PHE A 150 -22.85 -11.46 10.23
C PHE A 150 -24.03 -12.37 10.02
N ARG A 151 -23.91 -13.36 9.15
CA ARG A 151 -24.98 -14.32 8.88
C ARG A 151 -24.46 -15.74 8.68
N ALA A 152 -25.29 -16.71 9.04
CA ALA A 152 -25.06 -18.11 8.75
C ALA A 152 -26.29 -18.72 8.05
N GLU A 153 -26.06 -19.65 7.13
CA GLU A 153 -27.11 -20.43 6.49
C GLU A 153 -26.71 -21.91 6.38
N ASP A 154 -27.67 -22.80 6.59
CA ASP A 154 -27.47 -24.23 6.36
C ASP A 154 -27.60 -24.52 4.86
N THR A 155 -26.60 -25.19 4.28
CA THR A 155 -26.60 -25.52 2.86
C THR A 155 -27.28 -26.87 2.60
N PRO A 156 -27.83 -27.10 1.38
CA PRO A 156 -28.44 -28.39 1.03
C PRO A 156 -27.48 -29.60 1.09
N ARG A 157 -26.16 -29.35 1.15
CA ARG A 157 -25.13 -30.39 1.26
C ARG A 157 -24.77 -30.74 2.72
N GLY A 158 -25.44 -30.12 3.70
CA GLY A 158 -25.17 -30.31 5.13
C GLY A 158 -23.99 -29.51 5.67
N ASP A 159 -23.40 -28.61 4.86
CA ASP A 159 -22.39 -27.64 5.32
C ASP A 159 -23.08 -26.36 5.84
N VAL A 160 -22.40 -25.59 6.68
CA VAL A 160 -22.83 -24.23 7.08
C VAL A 160 -22.05 -23.20 6.28
N MET A 161 -22.74 -22.25 5.64
CA MET A 161 -22.11 -21.09 4.99
C MET A 161 -22.16 -19.91 5.96
N PHE A 162 -21.00 -19.38 6.32
CA PHE A 162 -20.88 -18.19 7.15
C PHE A 162 -20.41 -17.01 6.31
N THR A 163 -21.11 -15.89 6.43
CA THR A 163 -20.82 -14.66 5.68
C THR A 163 -20.72 -13.46 6.62
N ILE A 164 -19.63 -12.70 6.46
CA ILE A 164 -19.51 -11.34 6.99
C ILE A 164 -19.65 -10.39 5.81
N GLU A 165 -20.58 -9.46 5.90
CA GLU A 165 -20.83 -8.49 4.84
C GLU A 165 -20.77 -7.08 5.42
N SER A 166 -19.92 -6.23 4.86
CA SER A 166 -19.64 -4.90 5.40
C SER A 166 -19.78 -3.85 4.30
N TRP A 167 -20.48 -2.78 4.63
CA TRP A 167 -20.64 -1.60 3.79
C TRP A 167 -20.17 -0.38 4.58
N ALA A 168 -19.13 0.29 4.09
CA ALA A 168 -18.54 1.41 4.82
C ALA A 168 -17.94 2.48 3.91
N ARG A 169 -18.01 3.73 4.40
CA ARG A 169 -17.17 4.86 3.99
C ARG A 169 -16.21 5.25 5.12
N SER A 170 -15.26 6.13 4.84
CA SER A 170 -14.44 6.71 5.91
C SER A 170 -15.31 7.58 6.83
N GLY A 171 -15.10 7.50 8.14
CA GLY A 171 -15.93 8.21 9.13
C GLY A 171 -15.91 9.73 9.02
N ASP A 172 -14.74 10.32 8.76
CA ASP A 172 -14.57 11.75 8.48
C ASP A 172 -13.49 12.00 7.41
N ARG A 173 -13.35 13.25 6.94
CA ARG A 173 -12.37 13.66 5.92
C ARG A 173 -10.92 13.52 6.39
N LEU A 174 -10.68 13.62 7.71
CA LEU A 174 -9.35 13.55 8.29
C LEU A 174 -8.89 12.09 8.43
N ALA A 175 -9.81 11.19 8.79
CA ALA A 175 -9.68 9.75 8.67
C ALA A 175 -9.54 9.35 7.22
N ASP A 176 -10.24 9.92 6.23
CA ASP A 176 -10.04 9.54 4.81
C ASP A 176 -8.59 9.78 4.36
N VAL A 177 -8.05 10.96 4.72
CA VAL A 177 -6.63 11.30 4.49
C VAL A 177 -5.68 10.38 5.27
N LEU A 178 -6.04 10.00 6.50
CA LEU A 178 -5.25 9.10 7.35
C LEU A 178 -5.33 7.63 6.87
N TYR A 179 -6.49 7.17 6.36
CA TYR A 179 -6.79 5.84 5.82
C TYR A 179 -6.12 5.60 4.48
N ASP A 180 -5.95 6.66 3.67
CA ASP A 180 -5.19 6.60 2.43
C ASP A 180 -3.67 6.79 2.65
N ARG A 181 -3.23 7.47 3.72
CA ARG A 181 -1.79 7.60 4.09
C ARG A 181 -1.23 6.45 4.92
N LEU A 182 -2.02 5.87 5.83
CA LEU A 182 -1.62 4.78 6.73
C LEU A 182 -2.37 3.50 6.33
N ARG A 183 -1.87 2.84 5.28
CA ARG A 183 -2.40 1.59 4.68
C ARG A 183 -2.56 0.40 5.66
N VAL A 184 -2.17 0.57 6.93
CA VAL A 184 -2.19 -0.44 8.00
C VAL A 184 -3.61 -0.73 8.49
N ALA A 185 -4.50 0.27 8.57
CA ALA A 185 -5.85 0.09 9.10
C ALA A 185 -6.76 -0.77 8.19
N LYS A 186 -6.71 -0.55 6.86
CA LYS A 186 -7.47 -1.34 5.86
C LYS A 186 -7.03 -2.81 5.84
N GLU A 187 -5.75 -3.07 6.07
CA GLU A 187 -5.22 -4.43 6.19
C GLU A 187 -5.67 -5.06 7.51
N MET A 188 -5.68 -4.33 8.62
CA MET A 188 -6.08 -4.86 9.92
C MET A 188 -7.51 -5.40 9.92
N GLN A 189 -8.48 -4.68 9.36
CA GLN A 189 -9.87 -5.16 9.25
C GLN A 189 -10.01 -6.42 8.40
N LEU A 190 -9.36 -6.46 7.23
CA LEU A 190 -9.40 -7.63 6.36
C LEU A 190 -8.92 -8.89 7.10
N HIS A 191 -7.79 -8.76 7.79
CA HIS A 191 -7.20 -9.90 8.49
C HIS A 191 -7.95 -10.25 9.78
N MET A 192 -8.52 -9.25 10.47
CA MET A 192 -9.38 -9.47 11.64
C MET A 192 -10.60 -10.31 11.24
N TRP A 193 -11.31 -9.95 10.18
CA TRP A 193 -12.50 -10.69 9.72
C TRP A 193 -12.16 -12.08 9.17
N THR A 194 -11.01 -12.23 8.50
CA THR A 194 -10.54 -13.56 8.06
C THR A 194 -10.25 -14.47 9.26
N HIS A 195 -9.66 -13.93 10.33
CA HIS A 195 -9.42 -14.70 11.55
C HIS A 195 -10.72 -15.01 12.30
N PHE A 196 -11.65 -14.05 12.33
CA PHE A 196 -12.99 -14.23 12.88
C PHE A 196 -13.71 -15.40 12.21
N CYS A 197 -13.72 -15.45 10.88
CA CYS A 197 -14.20 -16.60 10.11
C CYS A 197 -13.57 -17.92 10.58
N SER A 198 -12.23 -17.98 10.68
CA SER A 198 -11.54 -19.20 11.15
C SER A 198 -11.98 -19.64 12.56
N ARG A 199 -12.22 -18.70 13.48
CA ARG A 199 -12.65 -19.01 14.85
C ARG A 199 -14.12 -19.41 14.91
N VAL A 200 -14.96 -18.88 14.03
CA VAL A 200 -16.34 -19.35 13.84
C VAL A 200 -16.35 -20.81 13.37
N ALA A 201 -15.43 -21.20 12.48
CA ALA A 201 -15.29 -22.60 12.08
C ALA A 201 -14.91 -23.49 13.28
N ASP A 202 -13.95 -23.06 14.12
CA ASP A 202 -13.61 -23.78 15.35
C ASP A 202 -14.81 -23.88 16.31
N LEU A 203 -15.57 -22.78 16.49
CA LEU A 203 -16.74 -22.69 17.37
C LEU A 203 -17.85 -23.66 16.95
N SER A 204 -18.00 -23.88 15.65
CA SER A 204 -18.96 -24.84 15.09
C SER A 204 -18.60 -26.30 15.36
N GLY A 205 -17.35 -26.59 15.75
CA GLY A 205 -16.81 -27.95 15.85
C GLY A 205 -16.55 -28.63 14.51
N GLY A 206 -16.73 -27.91 13.39
CA GLY A 206 -16.44 -28.35 12.03
C GLY A 206 -15.05 -27.92 11.55
N ARG A 207 -14.85 -27.98 10.23
CA ARG A 207 -13.62 -27.54 9.56
C ARG A 207 -13.94 -26.60 8.41
N MET A 208 -13.13 -25.56 8.25
CA MET A 208 -13.22 -24.68 7.09
C MET A 208 -12.91 -25.47 5.81
N ALA A 209 -13.83 -25.43 4.86
CA ALA A 209 -13.82 -26.25 3.67
C ALA A 209 -13.45 -25.41 2.43
N GLY A 210 -12.14 -25.25 2.22
CA GLY A 210 -11.57 -24.27 1.30
C GLY A 210 -11.07 -23.05 2.07
N ASP A 211 -10.88 -21.93 1.38
CA ASP A 211 -10.41 -20.69 1.98
C ASP A 211 -11.52 -19.64 2.10
N VAL A 212 -11.28 -18.62 2.93
CA VAL A 212 -12.17 -17.46 3.03
C VAL A 212 -12.16 -16.70 1.71
N VAL A 213 -13.29 -16.71 1.02
CA VAL A 213 -13.48 -15.96 -0.22
C VAL A 213 -13.78 -14.52 0.14
N VAL A 214 -12.91 -13.60 -0.28
CA VAL A 214 -13.06 -12.17 -0.02
C VAL A 214 -13.42 -11.44 -1.31
N HIS A 215 -14.63 -10.90 -1.37
CA HIS A 215 -15.05 -9.96 -2.39
C HIS A 215 -14.91 -8.53 -1.87
N THR A 216 -14.39 -7.62 -2.70
CA THR A 216 -14.30 -6.20 -2.37
C THR A 216 -14.69 -5.37 -3.58
N GLU A 217 -15.82 -4.71 -3.49
CA GLU A 217 -16.31 -3.76 -4.49
C GLU A 217 -16.08 -2.32 -4.03
N ARG A 218 -15.86 -1.42 -4.99
CA ARG A 218 -15.62 0.00 -4.75
C ARG A 218 -16.47 0.83 -5.70
N ALA A 219 -17.36 1.66 -5.14
CA ALA A 219 -18.09 2.65 -5.90
C ALA A 219 -17.40 4.02 -5.82
N GLU A 220 -17.24 4.67 -6.98
CA GLU A 220 -17.04 6.10 -7.07
C GLU A 220 -18.43 6.77 -7.08
N ASP A 221 -18.60 7.88 -6.38
CA ASP A 221 -19.93 8.49 -6.19
C ASP A 221 -20.60 8.90 -7.51
N ALA A 222 -21.76 8.30 -7.78
CA ALA A 222 -22.70 8.69 -8.82
C ALA A 222 -23.80 9.58 -8.20
N GLY A 223 -23.44 10.77 -7.72
CA GLY A 223 -24.41 11.60 -6.97
C GLY A 223 -23.90 12.98 -6.60
N GLY A 224 -23.20 13.63 -7.52
CA GLY A 224 -22.73 15.01 -7.35
C GLY A 224 -22.73 15.75 -8.68
N THR A 225 -23.91 16.04 -9.24
CA THR A 225 -24.05 17.17 -10.16
C THR A 225 -23.93 18.46 -9.36
N GLY A 226 -22.69 18.80 -9.03
CA GLY A 226 -22.32 19.94 -8.22
C GLY A 226 -20.89 20.35 -8.52
N GLY A 227 -20.63 20.69 -9.79
CA GLY A 227 -19.38 21.28 -10.23
C GLY A 227 -18.22 20.29 -10.27
N VAL A 228 -17.66 20.12 -11.46
CA VAL A 228 -16.25 19.81 -11.62
C VAL A 228 -15.45 20.92 -10.94
N LEU A 229 -15.32 20.88 -9.62
CA LEU A 229 -14.44 21.80 -8.90
C LEU A 229 -13.01 21.37 -9.19
N PRO A 230 -12.12 22.33 -9.46
CA PRO A 230 -10.97 22.18 -10.34
C PRO A 230 -9.79 21.62 -9.56
N LEU A 231 -9.99 20.76 -8.57
CA LEU A 231 -8.97 20.41 -7.57
C LEU A 231 -7.98 19.34 -8.03
N THR A 232 -8.29 18.52 -9.03
CA THR A 232 -7.31 17.58 -9.61
C THR A 232 -6.36 18.29 -10.58
N ARG A 233 -6.84 19.29 -11.33
CA ARG A 233 -6.01 20.23 -12.09
C ARG A 233 -5.37 21.30 -11.22
N ALA A 234 -6.01 21.75 -10.14
CA ALA A 234 -5.47 22.79 -9.25
C ALA A 234 -4.52 22.23 -8.20
N ALA A 235 -4.68 21.01 -7.68
CA ALA A 235 -3.66 20.40 -6.82
C ALA A 235 -2.40 20.02 -7.63
N SER A 236 -2.56 19.58 -8.88
CA SER A 236 -1.44 19.41 -9.81
C SER A 236 -0.86 20.76 -10.24
N ALA A 237 -1.67 21.80 -10.48
CA ALA A 237 -1.18 23.12 -10.87
C ALA A 237 -0.61 23.94 -9.69
N VAL A 238 -1.07 23.73 -8.45
CA VAL A 238 -0.52 24.33 -7.23
C VAL A 238 0.76 23.61 -6.84
N SER A 239 0.81 22.27 -6.93
CA SER A 239 2.06 21.52 -6.77
C SER A 239 3.04 21.87 -7.88
N ALA A 240 2.62 21.89 -9.15
CA ALA A 240 3.46 22.30 -10.27
C ALA A 240 3.87 23.78 -10.18
N ARG A 241 3.02 24.71 -9.71
CA ARG A 241 3.41 26.10 -9.42
C ARG A 241 4.36 26.20 -8.25
N MET A 242 4.21 25.41 -7.19
CA MET A 242 5.15 25.38 -6.06
C MET A 242 6.49 24.78 -6.46
N PHE A 243 6.51 23.68 -7.21
CA PHE A 243 7.72 23.08 -7.79
C PHE A 243 8.32 23.98 -8.88
N ALA A 244 7.54 24.68 -9.70
CA ALA A 244 8.05 25.64 -10.69
C ALA A 244 8.56 26.93 -10.03
N LEU A 245 7.92 27.41 -8.96
CA LEU A 245 8.39 28.55 -8.18
C LEU A 245 9.66 28.20 -7.40
N ALA A 246 9.73 27.00 -6.82
CA ALA A 246 10.94 26.46 -6.22
C ALA A 246 12.05 26.21 -7.26
N ALA A 247 11.70 25.81 -8.49
CA ALA A 247 12.65 25.69 -9.60
C ALA A 247 13.19 27.06 -10.02
N ARG A 248 12.32 28.08 -10.14
CA ARG A 248 12.69 29.46 -10.48
C ARG A 248 13.54 30.13 -9.39
N LEU A 249 13.24 29.90 -8.12
CA LEU A 249 14.01 30.40 -6.98
C LEU A 249 15.35 29.65 -6.78
N ARG A 250 15.56 28.51 -7.44
CA ARG A 250 16.74 27.64 -7.26
C ARG A 250 17.44 27.25 -8.58
N GLY A 251 17.23 27.98 -9.67
CA GLY A 251 17.98 27.81 -10.93
C GLY A 251 17.63 26.57 -11.77
N GLY A 252 16.41 26.03 -11.67
CA GLY A 252 15.84 25.12 -12.67
C GLY A 252 15.37 23.73 -12.19
N ARG A 253 15.80 23.23 -11.02
CA ARG A 253 15.33 21.94 -10.46
C ARG A 253 14.87 22.08 -9.00
N PRO A 254 13.61 21.75 -8.68
CA PRO A 254 13.07 22.01 -7.34
C PRO A 254 13.41 20.94 -6.29
N LEU A 255 13.80 19.73 -6.72
CA LEU A 255 14.40 18.65 -5.93
C LEU A 255 15.57 18.05 -6.73
N HIS A 256 16.59 17.52 -6.05
CA HIS A 256 17.82 16.99 -6.67
C HIS A 256 18.64 17.99 -7.50
N PRO A 257 19.01 19.17 -6.95
CA PRO A 257 19.72 20.21 -7.69
C PRO A 257 21.13 19.80 -8.14
N ARG A 258 21.78 18.90 -7.39
CA ARG A 258 23.13 18.41 -7.69
C ARG A 258 23.14 16.88 -7.68
N GLY A 259 23.68 16.31 -8.76
CA GLY A 259 23.89 14.88 -8.91
C GLY A 259 25.08 14.59 -9.82
N LEU A 260 25.58 13.36 -9.74
CA LEU A 260 26.62 12.83 -10.60
C LEU A 260 26.04 11.73 -11.47
N VAL A 261 26.42 11.72 -12.74
CA VAL A 261 26.04 10.72 -13.73
C VAL A 261 27.23 9.81 -14.00
N PHE A 262 26.97 8.51 -13.98
CA PHE A 262 27.93 7.44 -14.21
C PHE A 262 27.45 6.55 -15.35
N ASP A 263 28.38 5.92 -16.06
CA ASP A 263 28.03 4.79 -16.92
C ASP A 263 27.59 3.62 -16.05
N ALA A 264 26.57 2.91 -16.51
CA ALA A 264 25.93 1.85 -15.76
C ALA A 264 25.78 0.58 -16.62
N THR A 265 26.12 -0.55 -16.03
CA THR A 265 25.86 -1.87 -16.61
C THR A 265 25.00 -2.67 -15.64
N LEU A 266 23.85 -3.13 -16.12
CA LEU A 266 22.95 -4.00 -15.38
C LEU A 266 23.22 -5.44 -15.85
N HIS A 267 23.59 -6.31 -14.92
CA HIS A 267 23.70 -7.74 -15.16
C HIS A 267 22.50 -8.42 -14.51
N LEU A 268 21.53 -8.84 -15.31
CA LEU A 268 20.33 -9.54 -14.89
C LEU A 268 20.60 -11.04 -14.86
N HIS A 269 20.06 -11.74 -13.86
CA HIS A 269 20.22 -13.19 -13.69
C HIS A 269 18.90 -13.90 -13.36
N GLY A 270 17.76 -13.22 -13.51
CA GLY A 270 16.44 -13.76 -13.18
C GLY A 270 16.13 -13.81 -11.69
N THR A 271 14.95 -14.34 -11.34
CA THR A 271 14.59 -14.67 -9.95
C THR A 271 14.24 -16.14 -9.77
N SER A 272 14.01 -16.57 -8.53
CA SER A 272 13.57 -17.93 -8.21
C SER A 272 12.22 -18.33 -8.82
N ARG A 273 11.47 -17.35 -9.35
CA ARG A 273 10.21 -17.59 -10.08
C ARG A 273 10.12 -16.71 -11.31
N LEU A 274 9.32 -17.14 -12.28
CA LEU A 274 9.00 -16.33 -13.44
C LEU A 274 7.88 -15.34 -13.12
N TRP A 275 8.07 -14.09 -13.55
CA TRP A 275 7.13 -12.99 -13.38
C TRP A 275 6.42 -12.59 -14.67
N GLY A 276 6.85 -13.14 -15.81
CA GLY A 276 6.37 -12.74 -17.13
C GLY A 276 6.93 -11.39 -17.56
N VAL A 277 8.08 -10.99 -17.00
CA VAL A 277 8.72 -9.70 -17.25
C VAL A 277 10.19 -9.94 -17.60
N PRO A 278 10.62 -9.72 -18.85
CA PRO A 278 12.01 -9.93 -19.29
C PRO A 278 13.04 -9.30 -18.36
N PHE A 279 12.79 -8.07 -17.89
CA PHE A 279 13.68 -7.36 -16.96
C PHE A 279 13.90 -8.07 -15.61
N LEU A 280 12.96 -8.92 -15.17
CA LEU A 280 13.04 -9.65 -13.91
C LEU A 280 13.43 -11.12 -14.09
N ASP A 281 13.19 -11.68 -15.27
CA ASP A 281 13.25 -13.12 -15.53
C ASP A 281 14.49 -13.51 -16.36
N ASP A 282 14.94 -12.65 -17.27
CA ASP A 282 16.00 -12.99 -18.22
C ASP A 282 17.40 -12.83 -17.64
N THR A 283 18.32 -13.59 -18.21
CA THR A 283 19.76 -13.34 -18.05
C THR A 283 20.22 -12.44 -19.19
N ALA A 284 20.57 -11.19 -18.86
CA ALA A 284 20.92 -10.18 -19.85
C ALA A 284 21.91 -9.17 -19.30
N GLU A 285 22.72 -8.59 -20.18
CA GLU A 285 23.54 -7.41 -19.89
C GLU A 285 22.91 -6.19 -20.57
N LEU A 286 22.50 -5.20 -19.79
CA LEU A 286 21.89 -3.97 -20.28
C LEU A 286 22.81 -2.78 -19.99
N ARG A 287 23.08 -1.98 -21.01
CA ARG A 287 23.94 -0.80 -20.90
C ARG A 287 23.10 0.46 -20.75
N GLY A 288 23.62 1.40 -19.96
CA GLY A 288 22.90 2.63 -19.67
C GLY A 288 23.71 3.59 -18.80
N MET A 289 22.97 4.40 -18.06
CA MET A 289 23.52 5.40 -17.15
C MET A 289 22.79 5.39 -15.81
N ALA A 290 23.50 5.78 -14.77
CA ALA A 290 22.97 5.97 -13.44
C ALA A 290 23.27 7.38 -12.93
N ARG A 291 22.27 8.03 -12.32
CA ARG A 291 22.42 9.32 -11.65
C ARG A 291 22.22 9.16 -10.16
N LEU A 292 23.24 9.52 -9.37
CA LEU A 292 23.16 9.64 -7.92
C LEU A 292 23.00 11.10 -7.52
N SER A 293 22.06 11.40 -6.63
CA SER A 293 21.75 12.78 -6.27
C SER A 293 21.22 12.95 -4.85
N ARG A 294 21.30 14.18 -4.32
CA ARG A 294 20.79 14.55 -2.99
C ARG A 294 19.49 15.33 -3.14
N ALA A 295 18.40 14.89 -2.49
CA ALA A 295 17.06 15.45 -2.72
C ALA A 295 16.90 16.86 -2.15
N ALA A 296 17.24 17.07 -0.86
CA ALA A 296 17.12 18.35 -0.18
C ALA A 296 18.31 19.27 -0.46
N GLY A 297 19.49 18.71 -0.78
CA GLY A 297 20.70 19.47 -1.08
C GLY A 297 21.35 20.09 0.16
N LEU A 298 21.11 19.50 1.34
CA LEU A 298 21.71 19.97 2.59
C LEU A 298 23.25 19.86 2.53
N PRO A 299 24.01 20.80 3.12
CA PRO A 299 25.46 20.75 3.10
C PRO A 299 25.97 19.51 3.87
N PRO A 300 27.02 18.82 3.42
CA PRO A 300 27.72 17.85 4.26
C PRO A 300 28.20 18.53 5.56
N PRO A 301 28.17 17.85 6.72
CA PRO A 301 27.79 16.46 6.94
C PRO A 301 26.35 16.39 7.48
N LEU A 302 25.34 16.99 6.83
CA LEU A 302 23.89 16.80 7.14
C LEU A 302 23.23 15.71 6.26
N PRO A 303 22.18 15.01 6.75
CA PRO A 303 21.72 13.77 6.13
C PRO A 303 20.75 14.14 5.03
N ASP A 304 20.69 13.34 3.98
CA ASP A 304 19.79 13.62 2.88
C ASP A 304 19.08 12.37 2.41
N VAL A 305 17.97 12.56 1.71
CA VAL A 305 17.37 11.49 0.92
C VAL A 305 18.20 11.37 -0.35
N LEU A 306 18.83 10.21 -0.51
CA LEU A 306 19.72 9.93 -1.62
C LEU A 306 18.91 9.29 -2.76
N GLY A 307 18.96 9.87 -3.95
CA GLY A 307 18.33 9.35 -5.16
C GLY A 307 19.31 8.52 -5.99
N LEU A 308 18.80 7.45 -6.59
CA LEU A 308 19.44 6.65 -7.63
C LEU A 308 18.46 6.52 -8.79
N ALA A 309 18.77 7.16 -9.91
CA ALA A 309 17.98 7.07 -11.14
C ALA A 309 18.75 6.27 -12.18
N LEU A 310 18.10 5.33 -12.86
CA LEU A 310 18.68 4.50 -13.90
C LEU A 310 17.96 4.75 -15.22
N ARG A 311 18.71 4.77 -16.31
CA ARG A 311 18.19 4.71 -17.68
C ARG A 311 19.03 3.72 -18.47
N TRP A 312 18.41 2.80 -19.19
CA TRP A 312 19.12 1.81 -20.01
C TRP A 312 18.37 1.52 -21.30
N GLU A 313 19.11 1.00 -22.27
CA GLU A 313 18.58 0.54 -23.55
C GLU A 313 17.94 -0.84 -23.39
N GLN A 314 16.74 -0.99 -23.94
CA GLN A 314 16.06 -2.28 -23.98
C GLN A 314 16.45 -3.02 -25.27
N PRO A 315 16.49 -4.36 -25.24
CA PRO A 315 16.60 -5.15 -26.46
C PRO A 315 15.47 -4.78 -27.42
N ALA A 316 15.79 -4.51 -28.68
CA ALA A 316 14.77 -4.22 -29.69
C ALA A 316 13.86 -5.45 -29.86
N ASP A 317 12.55 -5.23 -29.85
CA ASP A 317 11.60 -6.21 -30.38
C ASP A 317 11.69 -6.12 -31.91
N ASP A 318 11.71 -7.24 -32.63
CA ASP A 318 11.90 -7.30 -34.10
C ASP A 318 10.82 -6.50 -34.89
N ARG A 319 9.80 -6.00 -34.19
CA ARG A 319 8.69 -5.18 -34.70
C ARG A 319 8.76 -3.69 -34.34
N ALA A 320 9.74 -3.26 -33.55
CA ALA A 320 9.88 -1.87 -33.10
C ALA A 320 10.99 -1.16 -33.89
N GLU A 321 10.64 -0.08 -34.59
CA GLU A 321 11.55 0.69 -35.45
C GLU A 321 12.58 1.54 -34.67
N GLU A 322 12.42 1.71 -33.34
CA GLU A 322 13.31 2.53 -32.50
C GLU A 322 13.75 1.82 -31.22
N ALA A 323 15.00 2.09 -30.80
CA ALA A 323 15.55 1.61 -29.53
C ALA A 323 14.76 2.19 -28.34
N CYS A 324 14.02 1.35 -27.64
CA CYS A 324 13.23 1.76 -26.48
C CYS A 324 14.12 1.87 -25.24
N VAL A 325 14.06 3.00 -24.52
CA VAL A 325 14.76 3.17 -23.23
C VAL A 325 13.80 2.95 -22.06
N ALA A 326 14.28 2.30 -21.00
CA ALA A 326 13.57 2.20 -19.72
C ALA A 326 14.22 3.07 -18.65
N GLU A 327 13.41 3.52 -17.70
CA GLU A 327 13.87 4.29 -16.56
C GLU A 327 13.34 3.76 -15.22
N LEU A 328 14.21 3.77 -14.21
CA LEU A 328 13.88 3.38 -12.84
C LEU A 328 14.34 4.46 -11.87
N LEU A 329 13.42 4.96 -11.05
CA LEU A 329 13.70 5.92 -9.99
C LEU A 329 13.65 5.26 -8.62
N LEU A 330 14.77 5.32 -7.90
CA LEU A 330 14.92 4.83 -6.54
C LEU A 330 15.35 5.98 -5.61
N ALA A 331 14.98 5.87 -4.35
CA ALA A 331 15.39 6.79 -3.29
C ALA A 331 15.79 6.00 -2.04
N SER A 332 16.55 6.61 -1.15
CA SER A 332 16.93 5.95 0.09
C SER A 332 15.71 5.71 0.99
N THR A 333 15.42 4.44 1.26
CA THR A 333 14.25 4.00 2.03
C THR A 333 14.64 2.99 3.12
N GLY A 334 13.69 2.58 3.95
CA GLY A 334 13.86 1.41 4.81
C GLY A 334 13.75 0.10 4.02
N GLN A 335 14.35 -0.97 4.56
CA GLN A 335 14.31 -2.31 3.95
C GLN A 335 13.17 -3.19 4.50
N GLY A 336 12.65 -2.88 5.69
CA GLY A 336 11.57 -3.65 6.32
C GLY A 336 10.25 -3.58 5.57
N LEU A 337 9.26 -4.34 6.04
CA LEU A 337 7.91 -4.41 5.45
C LEU A 337 7.23 -3.04 5.36
N LEU A 338 7.26 -2.28 6.45
CA LEU A 338 6.76 -0.89 6.45
C LEU A 338 7.82 0.10 5.94
N GLY A 339 9.10 -0.20 6.19
CA GLY A 339 10.22 0.67 5.86
C GLY A 339 10.38 0.93 4.36
N ARG A 340 10.01 -0.02 3.50
CA ARG A 340 10.09 0.14 2.03
C ARG A 340 9.17 1.23 1.46
N HIS A 341 8.24 1.72 2.27
CA HIS A 341 7.33 2.83 1.98
C HIS A 341 7.74 4.16 2.61
N LEU A 342 8.83 4.20 3.37
CA LEU A 342 9.28 5.38 4.10
C LEU A 342 10.66 5.82 3.62
N LEU A 343 10.77 7.10 3.25
CA LEU A 343 12.06 7.73 2.96
C LEU A 343 12.93 7.73 4.21
N ARG A 344 14.20 7.40 4.04
CA ARG A 344 15.18 7.36 5.12
C ARG A 344 16.37 8.24 4.75
N PRO A 345 16.60 9.35 5.46
CA PRO A 345 17.80 10.15 5.30
C PRO A 345 19.06 9.30 5.57
N ARG A 346 20.10 9.51 4.76
CA ARG A 346 21.35 8.74 4.83
C ARG A 346 22.56 9.67 4.89
N TRP A 347 23.57 9.15 5.58
CA TRP A 347 24.87 9.78 5.75
C TRP A 347 25.91 9.39 4.71
N ARG A 348 25.62 8.31 3.98
CA ARG A 348 26.59 7.56 3.19
C ARG A 348 25.91 7.04 1.93
N TRP A 349 26.62 7.10 0.80
CA TRP A 349 26.26 6.38 -0.43
C TRP A 349 26.51 4.88 -0.27
N VAL A 350 27.52 4.51 0.54
CA VAL A 350 27.82 3.11 0.86
C VAL A 350 28.15 2.94 2.34
N PRO A 351 27.51 2.00 3.06
CA PRO A 351 26.38 1.18 2.63
C PRO A 351 25.07 1.98 2.57
N ALA A 352 24.24 1.70 1.57
CA ALA A 352 22.91 2.29 1.44
C ALA A 352 21.94 1.35 0.75
N PHE A 353 20.66 1.55 1.03
CA PHE A 353 19.55 0.90 0.36
C PHE A 353 18.73 1.94 -0.37
N TYR A 354 18.41 1.65 -1.61
CA TYR A 354 17.56 2.47 -2.47
C TYR A 354 16.33 1.64 -2.85
N GLY A 355 15.14 2.17 -2.63
CA GLY A 355 13.88 1.51 -3.00
C GLY A 355 13.03 2.43 -3.87
N SER A 356 12.11 1.83 -4.63
CA SER A 356 11.20 2.55 -5.51
C SER A 356 10.16 3.38 -4.75
N LEU A 357 10.00 3.14 -3.43
CA LEU A 357 9.01 3.72 -2.51
C LEU A 357 7.56 3.35 -2.84
N LEU A 358 7.21 3.43 -4.11
CA LEU A 358 5.92 3.13 -4.69
C LEU A 358 5.98 1.82 -5.49
N PRO A 359 4.86 1.06 -5.52
CA PRO A 359 4.83 -0.23 -6.21
C PRO A 359 4.76 -0.10 -7.74
N TYR A 360 5.15 -1.18 -8.39
CA TYR A 360 4.87 -1.54 -9.78
C TYR A 360 3.89 -2.70 -9.83
N ALA A 361 3.12 -2.83 -10.92
CA ALA A 361 2.17 -3.93 -11.10
C ALA A 361 2.75 -5.00 -12.02
N VAL A 362 2.56 -6.27 -11.65
CA VAL A 362 2.86 -7.45 -12.48
C VAL A 362 1.80 -8.49 -12.20
N ASP A 363 1.04 -8.90 -13.22
CA ASP A 363 0.02 -9.95 -13.12
C ASP A 363 -0.89 -9.82 -11.87
N GLY A 364 -1.46 -8.63 -11.67
CA GLY A 364 -2.33 -8.33 -10.52
C GLY A 364 -1.61 -8.20 -9.15
N ARG A 365 -0.30 -8.41 -9.09
CA ARG A 365 0.54 -8.29 -7.88
C ARG A 365 1.28 -6.95 -7.85
N ARG A 366 1.67 -6.53 -6.64
CA ARG A 366 2.46 -5.31 -6.41
C ARG A 366 3.89 -5.64 -6.03
N LEU A 367 4.84 -5.04 -6.76
CA LEU A 367 6.26 -5.22 -6.58
C LEU A 367 6.99 -3.92 -6.25
N PHE A 368 8.01 -4.05 -5.42
CA PHE A 368 8.97 -3.01 -5.12
C PHE A 368 10.29 -3.39 -5.74
N LEU A 369 10.93 -2.42 -6.37
CA LEU A 369 12.28 -2.56 -6.90
C LEU A 369 13.23 -1.80 -5.98
N GLY A 370 14.45 -2.28 -5.85
CA GLY A 370 15.47 -1.65 -5.05
C GLY A 370 16.87 -1.99 -5.51
N ALA A 371 17.84 -1.27 -4.95
CA ALA A 371 19.26 -1.48 -5.14
C ALA A 371 19.96 -1.41 -3.77
N VAL A 372 20.82 -2.38 -3.49
CA VAL A 372 21.62 -2.44 -2.26
C VAL A 372 23.06 -2.14 -2.62
N ALA A 373 23.62 -1.03 -2.15
CA ALA A 373 25.04 -0.74 -2.35
C ALA A 373 25.88 -1.70 -1.49
N ARG A 374 26.71 -2.52 -2.13
CA ARG A 374 27.51 -3.54 -1.45
C ARG A 374 28.47 -2.88 -0.46
N PRO A 375 28.61 -3.39 0.78
CA PRO A 375 29.44 -2.78 1.82
C PRO A 375 30.93 -3.10 1.62
N THR A 376 31.46 -2.92 0.40
CA THR A 376 32.89 -3.15 0.08
C THR A 376 33.78 -2.03 0.61
N ARG A 377 33.20 -0.84 0.84
CA ARG A 377 33.85 0.34 1.41
C ARG A 377 32.82 1.31 1.97
N THR A 378 33.28 2.29 2.75
CA THR A 378 32.44 3.39 3.20
C THR A 378 32.61 4.58 2.26
N VAL A 379 31.50 5.10 1.73
CA VAL A 379 31.51 6.33 0.92
C VAL A 379 30.52 7.31 1.55
N PRO A 380 30.97 8.46 2.09
CA PRO A 380 30.09 9.46 2.70
C PRO A 380 29.18 10.08 1.63
N ALA A 381 28.01 10.61 2.02
CA ALA A 381 27.03 11.23 1.12
C ALA A 381 27.49 12.57 0.52
N ASP A 382 28.75 12.67 0.14
CA ASP A 382 29.40 13.80 -0.50
C ASP A 382 29.69 13.46 -1.98
N HIS A 383 29.55 14.43 -2.89
CA HIS A 383 29.71 14.18 -4.33
C HIS A 383 31.19 14.01 -4.71
N ALA A 384 32.11 14.80 -4.14
CA ALA A 384 33.53 14.66 -4.44
C ALA A 384 34.09 13.34 -3.90
N ALA A 385 33.62 12.89 -2.74
CA ALA A 385 33.92 11.56 -2.22
C ALA A 385 33.35 10.45 -3.10
N LEU A 386 32.13 10.61 -3.64
CA LEU A 386 31.52 9.64 -4.55
C LEU A 386 32.28 9.54 -5.88
N ALA A 387 32.64 10.68 -6.49
CA ALA A 387 33.40 10.71 -7.73
C ALA A 387 34.74 10.00 -7.59
N ARG A 388 35.57 10.41 -6.61
CA ARG A 388 36.86 9.75 -6.31
C ARG A 388 36.70 8.26 -6.05
N ALA A 389 35.66 7.89 -5.29
CA ALA A 389 35.39 6.50 -5.01
C ALA A 389 35.17 5.71 -6.32
N VAL A 390 34.26 6.16 -7.19
CA VAL A 390 33.95 5.43 -8.43
C VAL A 390 35.13 5.42 -9.41
N ASP A 391 35.92 6.49 -9.47
CA ASP A 391 37.12 6.56 -10.31
C ASP A 391 38.22 5.57 -9.86
N GLU A 392 38.38 5.38 -8.55
CA GLU A 392 39.30 4.37 -8.01
C GLU A 392 38.86 2.95 -8.35
N ARG A 393 37.57 2.63 -8.16
CA ARG A 393 36.99 1.30 -8.34
C ARG A 393 35.49 1.39 -8.63
N PRO A 394 34.94 0.51 -9.48
CA PRO A 394 33.51 0.47 -9.77
C PRO A 394 32.66 0.35 -8.51
N LEU A 395 31.52 1.06 -8.48
CA LEU A 395 30.54 0.90 -7.41
C LEU A 395 29.56 -0.21 -7.76
N LEU A 396 29.47 -1.21 -6.88
CA LEU A 396 28.63 -2.39 -7.07
C LEU A 396 27.36 -2.29 -6.22
N LEU A 397 26.21 -2.48 -6.86
CA LEU A 397 24.92 -2.59 -6.21
C LEU A 397 24.23 -3.90 -6.60
N ASP A 398 23.48 -4.49 -5.67
CA ASP A 398 22.63 -5.63 -5.96
C ASP A 398 21.22 -5.13 -6.27
N LEU A 399 20.69 -5.51 -7.44
CA LEU A 399 19.31 -5.22 -7.82
C LEU A 399 18.40 -6.23 -7.15
N VAL A 400 17.41 -5.72 -6.42
CA VAL A 400 16.51 -6.54 -5.60
C VAL A 400 15.06 -6.19 -5.86
N LEU A 401 14.19 -7.18 -5.71
CA LEU A 401 12.75 -7.02 -5.75
C LEU A 401 12.10 -7.57 -4.48
N ALA A 402 10.91 -7.11 -4.16
CA ALA A 402 10.07 -7.70 -3.14
C ALA A 402 8.60 -7.53 -3.50
N THR A 403 7.77 -8.53 -3.17
CA THR A 403 6.32 -8.30 -3.07
C THR A 403 6.02 -7.41 -1.86
N GLU A 404 4.79 -6.92 -1.72
CA GLU A 404 4.39 -6.10 -0.58
C GLU A 404 4.78 -6.67 0.79
N PHE A 405 4.63 -7.97 0.96
CA PHE A 405 4.88 -8.66 2.23
C PHE A 405 6.10 -9.60 2.17
N GLY A 406 6.78 -9.66 1.02
CA GLY A 406 7.90 -10.56 0.77
C GLY A 406 9.23 -10.03 1.28
N SER A 407 10.17 -10.95 1.47
CA SER A 407 11.59 -10.63 1.61
C SER A 407 12.14 -10.03 0.31
N TRP A 408 13.19 -9.24 0.43
CA TRP A 408 13.96 -8.80 -0.72
C TRP A 408 14.71 -9.99 -1.33
N GLU A 409 14.54 -10.17 -2.62
CA GLU A 409 15.19 -11.19 -3.42
C GLU A 409 16.04 -10.49 -4.49
N ARG A 410 17.24 -11.01 -4.73
CA ARG A 410 18.17 -10.44 -5.72
C ARG A 410 17.89 -10.99 -7.10
N PHE A 411 17.72 -10.10 -8.08
CA PHE A 411 17.48 -10.47 -9.49
C PHE A 411 18.57 -9.98 -10.46
N GLY A 412 19.48 -9.14 -9.98
CA GLY A 412 20.60 -8.66 -10.80
C GLY A 412 21.71 -8.01 -9.99
N GLY A 413 22.67 -7.46 -10.72
CA GLY A 413 23.70 -6.56 -10.24
C GLY A 413 23.74 -5.30 -11.09
N LEU A 414 24.19 -4.20 -10.49
CA LEU A 414 24.41 -2.91 -11.13
C LEU A 414 25.85 -2.49 -10.86
N VAL A 415 26.59 -2.23 -11.93
CA VAL A 415 27.99 -1.76 -11.89
C VAL A 415 28.02 -0.33 -12.39
N LEU A 416 28.55 0.58 -11.58
CA LEU A 416 28.76 1.98 -11.96
C LEU A 416 30.24 2.26 -12.15
N THR A 417 30.58 2.85 -13.29
CA THR A 417 31.96 3.18 -13.67
C THR A 417 32.12 4.68 -13.91
N GLY A 418 33.34 5.17 -13.65
CA GLY A 418 33.72 6.54 -13.93
C GLY A 418 34.13 6.74 -15.40
N PRO A 419 34.41 7.99 -15.79
CA PRO A 419 34.44 9.17 -14.93
C PRO A 419 33.05 9.71 -14.59
N ALA A 420 32.91 10.31 -13.39
CA ALA A 420 31.69 11.00 -12.99
C ALA A 420 31.46 12.25 -13.85
N ARG A 421 30.25 12.41 -14.40
CA ARG A 421 29.82 13.60 -15.15
C ARG A 421 28.90 14.46 -14.29
N SER A 422 29.03 15.78 -14.36
CA SER A 422 28.12 16.71 -13.68
C SER A 422 26.84 16.90 -14.49
N ASP A 423 25.73 17.15 -13.80
CA ASP A 423 24.44 17.48 -14.42
C ASP A 423 24.49 18.70 -15.37
N ASP A 424 25.44 19.63 -15.16
CA ASP A 424 25.63 20.83 -15.99
C ASP A 424 26.18 20.49 -17.38
N SER A 425 26.92 19.39 -17.50
CA SER A 425 27.50 18.91 -18.77
C SER A 425 26.58 17.97 -19.55
N ALA A 426 25.58 17.38 -18.89
CA ALA A 426 24.65 16.41 -19.49
C ALA A 426 23.30 16.41 -18.76
N PRO A 427 22.41 17.39 -19.02
CA PRO A 427 21.16 17.55 -18.30
C PRO A 427 20.19 16.39 -18.58
N THR A 428 20.26 15.35 -17.73
CA THR A 428 19.45 14.15 -17.88
C THR A 428 18.19 14.27 -17.05
N ARG A 429 17.04 14.43 -17.71
CA ARG A 429 15.72 14.42 -17.06
C ARG A 429 15.12 13.03 -17.14
N PHE A 430 14.86 12.43 -15.98
CA PHE A 430 14.20 11.13 -15.89
C PHE A 430 12.68 11.32 -15.78
N ASN A 431 11.93 10.52 -16.53
CA ASN A 431 10.49 10.41 -16.49
C ASN A 431 10.06 8.93 -16.70
N PRO A 432 9.96 8.13 -15.62
CA PRO A 432 9.57 6.73 -15.70
C PRO A 432 8.12 6.51 -16.18
N ALA A 433 7.31 7.57 -16.32
CA ALA A 433 5.99 7.49 -16.94
C ALA A 433 6.07 7.57 -18.48
N ARG A 434 7.09 8.25 -19.03
CA ARG A 434 7.37 8.29 -20.48
C ARG A 434 8.20 7.10 -20.93
N HIS A 435 9.07 6.59 -20.05
CA HIS A 435 9.98 5.48 -20.33
C HIS A 435 9.78 4.34 -19.30
N PRO A 436 8.60 3.69 -19.30
CA PRO A 436 8.32 2.60 -18.36
C PRO A 436 9.14 1.35 -18.70
N ILE A 437 9.29 0.48 -17.70
CA ILE A 437 9.81 -0.86 -17.90
C ILE A 437 8.67 -1.72 -18.49
N PRO A 438 8.85 -2.37 -19.66
CA PRO A 438 7.83 -3.24 -20.25
C PRO A 438 7.39 -4.33 -19.27
N GLY A 439 6.09 -4.59 -19.19
CA GLY A 439 5.52 -5.56 -18.24
C GLY A 439 5.53 -5.10 -16.77
N LEU A 440 6.07 -3.91 -16.47
CA LEU A 440 6.18 -3.34 -15.11
C LEU A 440 5.60 -1.91 -15.04
N PRO A 441 4.30 -1.70 -15.29
CA PRO A 441 3.70 -0.38 -15.15
C PRO A 441 3.72 0.11 -13.69
N PRO A 442 3.97 1.41 -13.45
CA PRO A 442 3.81 2.02 -12.12
C PRO A 442 2.39 1.81 -11.57
N ALA A 443 2.26 1.43 -10.29
CA ALA A 443 0.98 1.07 -9.69
C ALA A 443 0.54 2.03 -8.56
N GLY A 444 -0.76 2.29 -8.49
CA GLY A 444 -1.41 3.01 -7.40
C GLY A 444 -1.53 4.54 -7.60
N PRO A 445 -2.32 5.21 -6.74
CA PRO A 445 -2.70 6.62 -6.93
C PRO A 445 -1.52 7.60 -6.85
N LEU A 446 -0.52 7.33 -6.00
CA LEU A 446 0.67 8.19 -5.85
C LEU A 446 1.56 8.19 -7.10
N GLN A 447 1.61 7.07 -7.85
CA GLN A 447 2.34 7.01 -9.12
C GLN A 447 1.66 7.86 -10.21
N ARG A 448 0.32 7.91 -10.22
CA ARG A 448 -0.45 8.76 -11.15
C ARG A 448 -0.21 10.25 -10.90
N ILE A 449 -0.17 10.65 -9.62
CA ILE A 449 0.16 12.03 -9.21
C ILE A 449 1.62 12.36 -9.58
N ARG A 450 2.55 11.41 -9.37
CA ARG A 450 3.96 11.57 -9.78
C ARG A 450 4.10 11.77 -11.29
N GLY A 451 3.45 10.94 -12.11
CA GLY A 451 3.48 11.07 -13.57
C GLY A 451 2.96 12.42 -14.06
N ALA A 452 1.79 12.85 -13.56
CA ALA A 452 1.20 14.15 -13.91
C ALA A 452 2.08 15.34 -13.48
N THR A 453 2.73 15.26 -12.32
CA THR A 453 3.60 16.32 -11.80
C THR A 453 4.92 16.40 -12.58
N TYR A 454 5.52 15.27 -12.95
CA TYR A 454 6.74 15.24 -13.78
C TYR A 454 6.47 15.80 -15.18
N THR A 455 5.39 15.39 -15.83
CA THR A 455 5.00 15.90 -17.14
C THR A 455 4.72 17.40 -17.11
N ALA A 456 3.95 17.88 -16.13
CA ALA A 456 3.65 19.31 -15.99
C ALA A 456 4.90 20.18 -15.69
N VAL A 457 5.83 19.70 -14.86
CA VAL A 457 7.10 20.42 -14.58
C VAL A 457 8.06 20.37 -15.78
N GLN A 458 8.03 19.31 -16.58
CA GLN A 458 8.84 19.21 -17.80
C GLN A 458 8.30 20.11 -18.92
N GLU A 459 6.98 20.19 -19.08
CA GLU A 459 6.32 21.06 -20.06
C GLU A 459 6.38 22.55 -19.67
N ALA A 460 6.29 22.87 -18.38
CA ALA A 460 6.43 24.24 -17.88
C ALA A 460 7.87 24.80 -17.97
N VAL A 461 8.86 23.93 -18.18
CA VAL A 461 10.29 24.30 -18.37
C VAL A 461 10.73 23.87 -19.77
N GLY A 462 9.90 24.12 -20.78
CA GLY A 462 10.23 23.89 -22.19
C GLY A 462 11.55 24.55 -22.64
N PRO A 463 12.08 24.18 -23.82
CA PRO A 463 13.48 24.36 -24.25
C PRO A 463 13.92 25.83 -24.55
N ALA A 464 13.31 26.83 -23.93
CA ALA A 464 13.45 28.24 -24.31
C ALA A 464 14.46 29.08 -23.50
N ASP A 465 15.09 28.55 -22.44
CA ASP A 465 16.08 29.33 -21.66
C ASP A 465 17.55 29.00 -22.04
N ALA A 466 17.78 28.45 -23.23
CA ALA A 466 19.13 28.26 -23.78
C ALA A 466 19.74 29.54 -24.41
N VAL A 467 19.06 30.70 -24.38
CA VAL A 467 19.60 31.95 -24.93
C VAL A 467 19.12 33.15 -24.11
N ARG A 468 19.83 33.46 -23.00
CA ARG A 468 20.34 34.81 -22.68
C ARG A 468 20.79 34.92 -21.21
N LEU A 469 22.08 35.28 -21.09
CA LEU A 469 22.84 35.81 -19.95
C LEU A 469 23.29 34.81 -18.89
#